data_AF-A0A932UW75-F1
#
_entry.id   AF-A0A932UW75-F1
#
_cell.length_a   1.000
_cell.length_b   1.000
_cell.length_c   1.000
_cell.angle_alpha   90.00
_cell.angle_beta   90.00
_cell.angle_gamma   90.00
#
_symmetry.space_group_name_H-M   'P 1'
#
loop_
_entity.id
_entity.type
_entity.pdbx_description
1 polymer ?
#
loop_
_entity_poly.entity_id
_entity_poly.type
_entity_poly.pdbx_seq_one_letter_code
_entity_poly.pdbx_strand_id
1 'polypeptide(L)' 'MANCIACHNPDPSKDGPLGPAIKGSAKALLEARVLNGNIKYDQSYPKGYKPKRDTRIMVPLPHLKPSLDDLAAFLNS' A
#
# COMPACT_ATOMS: atom_id res chain seq x y z
N MET A 1 -3.90 12.42 0.24
CA MET A 1 -3.88 11.92 -1.16
C MET A 1 -2.52 12.16 -1.86
N ALA A 2 -1.92 13.35 -1.75
CA ALA A 2 -0.65 13.70 -2.42
C ALA A 2 0.49 12.68 -2.21
N ASN A 3 0.61 12.12 -1.01
CA ASN A 3 1.64 11.12 -0.67
C ASN A 3 1.52 9.81 -1.47
N CYS A 4 0.33 9.47 -1.98
CA CYS A 4 0.05 8.18 -2.60
C CYS A 4 0.08 8.27 -4.14
N ILE A 5 -0.47 9.35 -4.69
CA ILE A 5 -0.69 9.50 -6.14
C ILE A 5 0.60 9.78 -6.93
N ALA A 6 1.71 10.07 -6.25
CA ALA A 6 3.02 10.16 -6.89
C ALA A 6 3.47 8.80 -7.46
N CYS A 7 3.04 7.70 -6.86
CA CYS A 7 3.37 6.34 -7.30
C CYS A 7 2.14 5.56 -7.79
N HIS A 8 1.02 5.70 -7.10
CA HIS A 8 -0.24 5.04 -7.42
C HIS A 8 -1.14 5.93 -8.28
N ASN A 9 -2.14 5.34 -8.92
CA ASN A 9 -3.13 6.09 -9.68
C ASN A 9 -4.12 6.79 -8.71
N PRO A 10 -4.61 8.02 -9.02
CA PRO A 10 -5.73 8.63 -8.30
C PRO A 10 -6.98 7.76 -8.26
N ASP A 11 -7.23 6.98 -9.31
CA ASP A 11 -8.21 5.91 -9.34
C ASP A 11 -7.57 4.63 -8.78
N PRO A 12 -7.90 4.18 -7.55
CA PRO A 12 -7.21 3.07 -6.90
C PRO A 12 -7.43 1.73 -7.60
N SER A 13 -8.41 1.64 -8.51
CA SER A 13 -8.65 0.43 -9.32
C SER A 13 -7.65 0.27 -10.48
N LYS A 14 -6.87 1.32 -10.77
CA LYS A 14 -5.91 1.35 -11.87
C LYS A 14 -4.48 1.34 -11.37
N ASP A 15 -3.61 0.81 -12.22
CA ASP A 15 -2.18 0.87 -12.03
C ASP A 15 -1.68 2.32 -12.14
N GLY A 16 -0.79 2.69 -11.22
CA GLY A 16 -0.02 3.93 -11.31
C GLY A 16 1.30 3.72 -12.06
N PRO A 17 2.05 4.81 -12.29
CA PRO A 17 3.35 4.75 -12.98
C PRO A 17 4.35 3.83 -12.27
N LEU A 18 4.23 3.68 -10.94
CA LEU A 18 5.18 2.95 -10.10
C LEU A 18 4.48 1.90 -9.23
N GLY A 19 3.39 2.28 -8.57
CA GLY A 19 2.59 1.43 -7.68
C GLY A 19 1.44 0.72 -8.42
N PRO A 20 1.08 -0.52 -8.02
CA PRO A 20 -0.05 -1.24 -8.62
C PRO A 20 -1.40 -0.63 -8.22
N ALA A 21 -2.47 -1.12 -8.83
CA ALA A 21 -3.84 -0.94 -8.36
C ALA A 21 -3.99 -1.48 -6.93
N ILE A 22 -4.59 -0.67 -6.05
CA ILE A 22 -4.69 -0.90 -4.60
C ILE A 22 -6.13 -0.90 -4.08
N LYS A 23 -7.15 -0.77 -4.94
CA LYS A 23 -8.55 -0.91 -4.54
C LYS A 23 -8.79 -2.26 -3.86
N GLY A 24 -9.55 -2.24 -2.77
CA GLY A 24 -9.89 -3.42 -1.96
C GLY A 24 -8.73 -3.97 -1.12
N SER A 25 -7.66 -3.21 -0.90
CA SER A 25 -6.54 -3.67 -0.08
C SER A 25 -6.97 -3.89 1.37
N ALA A 26 -6.64 -5.06 1.92
CA ALA A 26 -6.91 -5.38 3.32
C ALA A 26 -6.07 -4.51 4.26
N LYS A 27 -6.61 -4.16 5.45
CA LYS A 27 -5.91 -3.35 6.45
C LYS A 27 -4.54 -3.91 6.82
N ALA A 28 -4.40 -5.23 6.99
CA ALA A 28 -3.12 -5.87 7.28
C ALA A 28 -2.06 -5.66 6.18
N LEU A 29 -2.49 -5.59 4.91
CA LEU A 29 -1.59 -5.27 3.80
C LEU A 29 -1.18 -3.78 3.86
N LEU A 30 -2.12 -2.89 4.17
CA LEU A 30 -1.83 -1.46 4.31
C LEU A 30 -0.86 -1.20 5.46
N GLU A 31 -1.06 -1.81 6.62
CA GLU A 31 -0.11 -1.72 7.74
C GLU A 31 1.29 -2.17 7.32
N ALA A 32 1.39 -3.33 6.67
CA ALA A 32 2.68 -3.85 6.26
C ALA A 32 3.38 -2.96 5.23
N ARG A 33 2.64 -2.41 4.25
CA ARG A 33 3.19 -1.57 3.19
C ARG A 33 3.48 -0.14 3.62
N VAL A 34 2.54 0.49 4.31
CA VAL A 34 2.61 1.89 4.71
C VAL A 34 3.55 2.06 5.90
N LEU A 35 3.58 1.14 6.86
CA LEU A 35 4.44 1.31 8.04
C LEU A 35 5.85 0.76 7.84
N ASN A 36 5.98 -0.38 7.18
CA ASN A 36 7.25 -1.11 7.13
C ASN A 36 7.93 -1.04 5.75
N GLY A 37 7.20 -0.68 4.70
CA GLY A 37 7.72 -0.70 3.33
C GLY A 37 8.25 -2.08 2.92
N ASN A 38 9.33 -2.10 2.14
CA ASN A 38 9.98 -3.34 1.68
C ASN A 38 11.21 -3.74 2.50
N ILE A 39 11.35 -3.27 3.76
CA ILE A 39 12.60 -3.41 4.52
C ILE A 39 12.94 -4.88 4.84
N LYS A 40 11.96 -5.80 4.85
CA LYS A 40 12.20 -7.23 5.14
C LYS A 40 11.29 -8.15 4.31
N TYR A 41 11.84 -8.76 3.27
CA TYR A 41 11.14 -9.63 2.31
C TYR A 41 10.45 -10.85 2.94
N ASP A 42 10.87 -11.25 4.14
CA ASP A 42 10.36 -12.38 4.90
C ASP A 42 9.25 -12.00 5.90
N GLN A 43 9.07 -10.71 6.22
CA GLN A 43 8.19 -10.25 7.32
C GLN A 43 7.11 -9.22 6.90
N SER A 44 7.05 -8.79 5.64
CA SER A 44 6.27 -7.59 5.28
C SER A 44 4.98 -7.81 4.49
N TYR A 45 4.47 -9.04 4.38
CA TYR A 45 3.19 -9.30 3.72
C TYR A 45 2.31 -10.26 4.53
N PRO A 46 0.98 -10.09 4.51
CA PRO A 46 0.06 -11.07 5.07
C PRO A 46 0.32 -12.46 4.49
N LYS A 47 0.16 -13.51 5.31
CA LYS A 47 0.38 -14.90 4.90
C LYS A 47 -0.46 -15.22 3.65
N GLY A 48 0.20 -15.78 2.62
CA GLY A 48 -0.44 -16.15 1.36
C GLY A 48 -0.63 -15.00 0.36
N TYR A 49 -0.25 -13.77 0.72
CA TYR A 49 -0.30 -12.65 -0.21
C TYR A 49 0.87 -12.69 -1.21
N LYS A 50 0.55 -12.66 -2.50
CA LYS A 50 1.52 -12.49 -3.58
C LYS A 50 1.55 -11.02 -4.05
N PRO A 51 2.70 -10.34 -4.03
CA PRO A 51 2.81 -8.98 -4.54
C PRO A 51 2.41 -8.89 -6.01
N LYS A 52 1.71 -7.81 -6.38
CA LYS A 52 1.31 -7.52 -7.77
C LYS A 52 2.47 -7.04 -8.65
N ARG A 53 3.54 -6.54 -8.03
CA ARG A 53 4.75 -6.05 -8.70
C ARG A 53 5.96 -6.48 -7.89
N ASP A 54 7.08 -6.69 -8.59
CA ASP A 54 8.36 -7.06 -7.98
C ASP A 54 9.17 -5.83 -7.52
N THR A 55 8.66 -4.61 -7.76
CA THR A 55 9.33 -3.36 -7.40
C THR A 55 9.32 -3.11 -5.89
N ARG A 56 10.42 -2.58 -5.37
CA ARG A 56 10.67 -2.37 -3.93
C ARG A 56 10.70 -0.91 -3.49
N ILE A 57 10.20 -0.03 -4.34
CA ILE A 57 10.38 1.43 -4.27
C ILE A 57 9.47 2.14 -3.26
N MET A 58 8.42 1.48 -2.77
CA MET A 58 7.53 2.10 -1.78
C MET A 58 8.28 2.27 -0.45
N VAL A 59 8.51 3.54 -0.08
CA VAL A 59 9.12 3.92 1.19
C VAL A 59 8.12 3.80 2.35
N PRO A 60 8.57 3.46 3.56
CA PRO A 60 7.71 3.48 4.73
C PRO A 60 7.29 4.92 5.09
N LEU A 61 6.03 5.06 5.49
CA LEU A 61 5.37 6.29 5.94
C LEU A 61 4.76 6.07 7.34
N PRO A 62 5.58 5.76 8.37
CA PRO A 62 5.09 5.36 9.69
C PRO A 62 4.25 6.44 10.41
N HIS A 63 4.45 7.70 10.05
CA HIS A 63 3.66 8.83 10.55
C HIS A 63 2.18 8.77 10.14
N LEU A 64 1.81 7.96 9.14
CA LEU A 64 0.42 7.75 8.70
C LEU A 64 -0.32 6.66 9.48
N LYS A 65 0.32 6.02 10.48
CA LYS A 65 -0.32 5.00 11.34
C LYS A 65 -1.70 5.43 11.87
N PRO A 66 -1.93 6.66 12.35
CA PRO A 66 -3.24 7.08 12.86
C PRO A 66 -4.34 7.12 11.80
N SER A 67 -3.99 7.20 10.51
CA SER A 67 -4.93 7.36 9.39
C SER A 67 -5.12 6.09 8.56
N LEU A 68 -4.62 4.94 9.03
CA LEU A 68 -4.72 3.68 8.27
C LEU A 68 -6.16 3.17 8.14
N ASP A 69 -7.02 3.45 9.13
CA ASP A 69 -8.43 3.07 9.08
C ASP A 69 -9.19 3.87 8.02
N ASP A 70 -8.96 5.18 7.96
CA ASP A 70 -9.54 6.05 6.92
C ASP A 70 -9.06 5.63 5.52
N LEU A 71 -7.77 5.30 5.39
CA LEU A 71 -7.22 4.80 4.14
C LEU A 71 -7.85 3.46 3.73
N ALA A 72 -8.03 2.55 4.68
CA ALA A 72 -8.69 1.27 4.42
C ALA A 72 -10.14 1.49 3.98
N ALA A 73 -10.88 2.37 4.64
CA ALA A 73 -12.25 2.70 4.28
C ALA A 73 -12.34 3.27 2.85
N PHE A 74 -11.49 4.25 2.52
CA PHE A 74 -11.40 4.84 1.18
C PHE A 74 -11.13 3.80 0.08
N LEU A 75 -10.24 2.83 0.34
CA LEU A 75 -9.89 1.82 -0.66
C LEU A 75 -10.97 0.74 -0.83
N ASN A 76 -11.91 0.61 0.10
CA ASN A 76 -12.99 -0.39 0.08
C ASN A 76 -14.37 0.18 -0.35
N SER A 77 -14.47 1.48 -0.66
CA SER A 77 -15.60 2.08 -1.38
C SER A 77 -15.49 1.88 -2.89
#